data_AF-A0A527WFY4-F1
#
_entry.id   AF-A0A527WFY4-F1
#
_cell.length_a   1.000
_cell.length_b   1.000
_cell.length_c   1.000
_cell.angle_alpha   90.00
_cell.angle_beta   90.00
_cell.angle_gamma   90.00
#
_symmetry.space_group_name_H-M   'P 1'
#
loop_
_entity.id
_entity.type
_entity.pdbx_description
1 polymer ?
#
loop_
_entity_poly.entity_id
_entity_poly.type
_entity_poly.pdbx_seq_one_letter_code
_entity_poly.pdbx_strand_id
1 'polypeptide(L)'
;MVDAAASFDGNRVAANEVSGRSMRADQGRWAATASNGAGLADYIQFCASALFAPAQSASWVNNWAIVTGADMAVATLACDARPALSLALEVVRLGPFKLARFAGGRHANGNFAAADPRFLPDIDGTAIRAMFKAIAKERPDIDLISLERLLPNLDGVANPLAALPSFPSPNLALAVDLDGGFDALLSRASGKRKRKKHRSQTRKFEAVGTFRRIEASTREEVDRLLDAFLEMKEVRFAKMGIANVFGDRQVRDFFRALFTDALTEEKPSFLLHGLDVAGKLRAVTGSSR
;
A
#
# COMPACT_ATOMS: atom_id res chain seq x y z
N MET A 1 32.13 3.90 11.24
CA MET A 1 30.98 3.97 12.16
C MET A 1 30.48 5.39 12.05
N VAL A 2 29.47 5.63 11.20
CA VAL A 2 28.98 6.98 10.90
C VAL A 2 27.72 7.16 11.71
N ASP A 3 27.78 8.13 12.61
CA ASP A 3 26.73 8.51 13.55
C ASP A 3 25.46 8.89 12.77
N ALA A 4 24.38 8.13 13.00
CA ALA A 4 23.10 8.27 12.30
C ALA A 4 22.21 9.37 12.91
N ALA A 5 22.65 10.04 13.98
CA ALA A 5 21.86 11.06 14.65
C ALA A 5 22.00 12.47 14.04
N ALA A 6 23.05 12.75 13.27
CA ALA A 6 23.40 14.12 12.85
C ALA A 6 22.77 14.60 11.52
N SER A 7 21.77 13.91 10.95
CA SER A 7 21.16 14.30 9.66
C SER A 7 19.65 14.57 9.70
N PHE A 8 19.06 14.72 10.90
CA PHE A 8 17.61 14.89 11.05
C PHE A 8 17.14 16.30 11.44
N ASP A 9 18.04 17.27 11.60
CA ASP A 9 17.64 18.66 11.74
C ASP A 9 17.50 19.31 10.36
N GLY A 10 16.27 19.41 9.85
CA GLY A 10 16.02 20.26 8.69
C GLY A 10 14.72 20.11 7.92
N ASN A 11 13.83 19.16 8.24
CA ASN A 11 12.51 19.13 7.62
C ASN A 11 11.47 18.61 8.61
N ARG A 12 10.98 19.51 9.47
CA ARG A 12 9.68 19.32 10.11
C ARG A 12 8.66 19.28 8.98
N VAL A 13 8.18 18.09 8.63
CA VAL A 13 6.90 17.96 7.93
C VAL A 13 5.90 18.68 8.82
N ALA A 14 5.30 19.76 8.33
CA ALA A 14 4.28 20.46 9.06
C ALA A 14 3.25 19.42 9.50
N ALA A 15 3.05 19.29 10.82
CA ALA A 15 1.89 18.58 11.32
C ALA A 15 0.70 19.32 10.73
N ASN A 16 -0.07 18.65 9.86
CA ASN A 16 -1.32 19.20 9.38
C ASN A 16 -2.15 19.52 10.62
N GLU A 17 -2.33 20.81 10.91
CA GLU A 17 -3.30 21.25 11.89
C GLU A 17 -4.65 20.72 11.42
N VAL A 18 -5.26 19.89 12.26
CA VAL A 18 -6.62 19.40 12.07
C VAL A 18 -7.52 20.62 12.18
N SER A 19 -7.80 21.27 11.05
CA SER A 19 -8.83 22.30 10.97
C SER A 19 -10.14 21.65 11.41
N GLY A 20 -10.69 22.14 12.52
CA GLY A 20 -11.88 21.60 13.15
C GLY A 20 -13.01 21.49 12.14
N ARG A 21 -13.32 20.25 11.73
CA ARG A 21 -14.46 19.98 10.84
C ARG A 21 -15.73 20.41 11.58
N SER A 22 -16.42 21.40 11.04
CA SER A 22 -17.76 21.77 11.49
C SER A 22 -18.69 20.58 11.31
N MET A 23 -19.23 20.08 12.43
CA MET A 23 -20.19 18.98 12.45
C MET A 23 -21.52 19.46 11.87
N ARG A 24 -21.77 19.22 10.58
CA ARG A 24 -23.15 19.12 10.08
C ARG A 24 -23.64 17.70 10.38
N ALA A 25 -24.47 17.59 11.41
CA ALA A 25 -25.13 16.36 11.80
C ALA A 25 -26.13 15.93 10.71
N ASP A 26 -25.71 15.05 9.81
CA ASP A 26 -26.59 14.39 8.85
C ASP A 26 -26.93 12.98 9.37
N GLN A 27 -27.63 12.96 10.50
CA GLN A 27 -28.06 11.73 11.18
C GLN A 27 -29.21 11.10 10.38
N GLY A 28 -28.88 10.33 9.35
CA GLY A 28 -29.87 9.54 8.60
C GLY A 28 -29.44 9.08 7.21
N ARG A 29 -28.45 9.72 6.58
CA ARG A 29 -28.03 9.39 5.20
C ARG A 29 -27.17 8.13 5.07
N TRP A 30 -26.47 7.76 6.14
CA TRP A 30 -25.44 6.73 6.08
C TRP A 30 -25.96 5.37 6.53
N ALA A 31 -25.86 4.37 5.65
CA ALA A 31 -26.08 2.97 5.98
C ALA A 31 -24.74 2.24 6.02
N ALA A 32 -24.43 1.58 7.13
CA ALA A 32 -23.24 0.75 7.27
C ALA A 32 -23.62 -0.73 7.22
N THR A 33 -22.96 -1.48 6.34
CA THR A 33 -23.08 -2.94 6.26
C THR A 33 -21.71 -3.57 6.47
N ALA A 34 -21.71 -4.79 6.99
CA ALA A 34 -20.51 -5.61 7.08
C ALA A 34 -20.87 -7.03 6.66
N SER A 35 -19.88 -7.74 6.14
CA SER A 35 -19.95 -9.13 5.74
C SER A 35 -18.58 -9.77 5.92
N ASN A 36 -18.54 -11.11 5.89
CA ASN A 36 -17.28 -11.84 5.78
C ASN A 36 -16.71 -11.73 4.35
N GLY A 37 -15.93 -12.73 3.89
CA GLY A 37 -15.40 -12.78 2.52
C GLY A 37 -16.44 -12.66 1.40
N ALA A 38 -17.74 -12.87 1.67
CA ALA A 38 -18.82 -12.67 0.69
C ALA A 38 -18.88 -11.23 0.14
N GLY A 39 -18.50 -10.23 0.92
CA GLY A 39 -18.50 -8.83 0.48
C GLY A 39 -17.34 -8.44 -0.45
N LEU A 40 -16.40 -9.36 -0.73
CA LEU A 40 -15.27 -9.05 -1.60
C LEU A 40 -15.69 -8.71 -3.03
N ALA A 41 -16.73 -9.36 -3.54
CA ALA A 41 -17.25 -9.06 -4.89
C ALA A 41 -17.74 -7.61 -5.00
N ASP A 42 -18.50 -7.15 -4.00
CA ASP A 42 -18.99 -5.77 -3.93
C ASP A 42 -17.84 -4.76 -3.75
N TYR A 43 -16.83 -5.10 -2.94
CA TYR A 43 -15.61 -4.29 -2.79
C TYR A 43 -14.89 -4.11 -4.13
N ILE A 44 -14.67 -5.22 -4.86
CA ILE A 44 -14.00 -5.23 -6.16
C ILE A 44 -14.79 -4.41 -7.17
N GLN A 45 -16.12 -4.56 -7.21
CA GLN A 45 -16.98 -3.76 -8.06
C GLN A 45 -16.88 -2.27 -7.73
N PHE A 46 -16.86 -1.91 -6.45
CA PHE A 46 -16.75 -0.52 -6.02
C PHE A 46 -15.40 0.10 -6.41
N CYS A 47 -14.30 -0.67 -6.34
CA CYS A 47 -12.99 -0.23 -6.81
C CYS A 47 -12.98 0.22 -8.27
N ALA A 48 -13.90 -0.21 -9.13
CA ALA A 48 -13.96 0.25 -10.52
C ALA A 48 -14.15 1.78 -10.67
N SER A 49 -14.73 2.44 -9.67
CA SER A 49 -14.96 3.89 -9.65
C SER A 49 -14.40 4.62 -8.43
N ALA A 50 -13.82 3.89 -7.48
CA ALA A 50 -13.32 4.44 -6.23
C ALA A 50 -11.87 4.93 -6.34
N LEU A 51 -11.51 5.89 -5.49
CA LEU A 51 -10.13 6.23 -5.16
C LEU A 51 -9.63 5.28 -4.07
N PHE A 52 -8.42 4.72 -4.24
CA PHE A 52 -7.79 3.83 -3.28
C PHE A 52 -6.26 3.92 -3.39
N ALA A 53 -5.56 3.58 -2.31
CA ALA A 53 -4.12 3.33 -2.42
C ALA A 53 -3.88 1.97 -3.11
N PRO A 54 -2.74 1.75 -3.79
CA PRO A 54 -2.48 0.51 -4.52
C PRO A 54 -2.64 -0.77 -3.69
N ALA A 55 -2.22 -0.74 -2.42
CA ALA A 55 -2.37 -1.86 -1.49
C ALA A 55 -3.83 -2.11 -1.03
N GLN A 56 -4.79 -1.31 -1.51
CA GLN A 56 -6.23 -1.45 -1.29
C GLN A 56 -6.99 -1.56 -2.63
N SER A 57 -6.28 -1.73 -3.75
CA SER A 57 -6.90 -1.99 -5.06
C SER A 57 -7.65 -3.32 -5.08
N ALA A 58 -8.58 -3.47 -6.03
CA ALA A 58 -9.25 -4.74 -6.30
C ALA A 58 -8.25 -5.88 -6.53
N SER A 59 -7.25 -5.67 -7.39
CA SER A 59 -6.24 -6.68 -7.71
C SER A 59 -5.46 -7.12 -6.48
N TRP A 60 -5.05 -6.18 -5.61
CA TRP A 60 -4.33 -6.49 -4.37
C TRP A 60 -5.19 -7.29 -3.39
N VAL A 61 -6.38 -6.77 -3.05
CA VAL A 61 -7.25 -7.37 -2.04
C VAL A 61 -7.72 -8.75 -2.47
N ASN A 62 -8.13 -8.89 -3.74
CA ASN A 62 -8.60 -10.16 -4.28
C ASN A 62 -7.49 -11.23 -4.29
N ASN A 63 -6.31 -10.88 -4.81
CA ASN A 63 -5.17 -11.80 -4.80
C ASN A 63 -4.76 -12.17 -3.37
N TRP A 64 -4.75 -11.21 -2.44
CA TRP A 64 -4.43 -11.49 -1.05
C TRP A 64 -5.41 -12.50 -0.44
N ALA A 65 -6.70 -12.23 -0.57
CA ALA A 65 -7.75 -13.10 -0.01
C ALA A 65 -7.69 -14.52 -0.59
N ILE A 66 -7.58 -14.66 -1.91
CA ILE A 66 -7.59 -15.97 -2.58
C ILE A 66 -6.31 -16.75 -2.29
N VAL A 67 -5.14 -16.13 -2.45
CA VAL A 67 -3.87 -16.86 -2.44
C VAL A 67 -3.40 -17.19 -1.02
N THR A 68 -3.67 -16.31 -0.05
CA THR A 68 -3.33 -16.55 1.35
C THR A 68 -4.42 -17.30 2.11
N GLY A 69 -5.65 -17.35 1.56
CA GLY A 69 -6.81 -17.85 2.30
C GLY A 69 -7.14 -17.00 3.53
N ALA A 70 -6.82 -15.70 3.48
CA ALA A 70 -7.06 -14.78 4.59
C ALA A 70 -8.53 -14.81 5.03
N ASP A 71 -8.75 -14.81 6.34
CA ASP A 71 -10.08 -14.61 6.93
C ASP A 71 -10.47 -13.14 6.73
N MET A 72 -11.42 -12.86 5.84
CA MET A 72 -11.77 -11.51 5.44
C MET A 72 -13.04 -11.00 6.13
N ALA A 73 -13.03 -9.70 6.44
CA ALA A 73 -14.21 -8.92 6.81
C ALA A 73 -14.27 -7.68 5.91
N VAL A 74 -15.41 -7.48 5.24
CA VAL A 74 -15.65 -6.33 4.36
C VAL A 74 -16.76 -5.48 4.96
N ALA A 75 -16.52 -4.18 5.09
CA ALA A 75 -17.53 -3.24 5.57
C ALA A 75 -17.67 -2.06 4.63
N THR A 76 -18.92 -1.71 4.30
CA THR A 76 -19.23 -0.65 3.35
C THR A 76 -20.17 0.36 4.00
N LEU A 77 -19.83 1.64 3.85
CA LEU A 77 -20.68 2.77 4.15
C LEU A 77 -21.32 3.24 2.84
N ALA A 78 -22.64 3.37 2.82
CA ALA A 78 -23.39 3.82 1.67
C ALA A 78 -24.23 5.07 1.98
N CYS A 79 -24.35 5.97 1.01
CA CYS A 79 -25.30 7.09 0.99
C CYS A 79 -26.36 6.80 -0.07
N ASP A 80 -27.64 6.74 0.30
CA ASP A 80 -28.74 6.44 -0.62
C ASP A 80 -28.47 5.18 -1.49
N ALA A 81 -28.06 4.09 -0.85
CA ALA A 81 -27.66 2.82 -1.47
C ALA A 81 -26.44 2.88 -2.42
N ARG A 82 -25.72 4.01 -2.50
CA ARG A 82 -24.46 4.12 -3.25
C ARG A 82 -23.26 3.96 -2.31
N PRO A 83 -22.30 3.07 -2.61
CA PRO A 83 -21.11 2.92 -1.78
C PRO A 83 -20.27 4.20 -1.77
N ALA A 84 -19.85 4.62 -0.58
CA ALA A 84 -19.08 5.83 -0.36
C ALA A 84 -17.68 5.54 0.21
N LEU A 85 -17.57 4.54 1.07
CA LEU A 85 -16.32 4.08 1.66
C LEU A 85 -16.44 2.58 1.93
N SER A 86 -15.43 1.80 1.56
CA SER A 86 -15.39 0.36 1.84
C SER A 86 -14.03 -0.06 2.39
N LEU A 87 -14.06 -0.89 3.42
CA LEU A 87 -12.88 -1.46 4.08
C LEU A 87 -12.82 -2.95 3.79
N ALA A 88 -11.71 -3.43 3.22
CA ALA A 88 -11.39 -4.84 3.13
C ALA A 88 -10.31 -5.19 4.16
N LEU A 89 -10.71 -5.89 5.21
CA LEU A 89 -9.86 -6.19 6.36
C LEU A 89 -9.58 -7.69 6.44
N GLU A 90 -8.32 -8.05 6.65
CA GLU A 90 -7.95 -9.39 7.09
C GLU A 90 -8.06 -9.48 8.62
N VAL A 91 -8.59 -10.61 9.11
CA VAL A 91 -8.69 -10.94 10.53
C VAL A 91 -7.56 -11.90 10.88
N VAL A 92 -6.69 -11.48 11.79
CA VAL A 92 -5.51 -12.23 12.20
C VAL A 92 -5.48 -12.44 13.71
N ARG A 93 -4.93 -13.57 14.15
CA ARG A 93 -4.73 -13.83 15.57
C ARG A 93 -3.41 -13.23 16.05
N LEU A 94 -3.44 -12.52 17.17
CA LEU A 94 -2.28 -12.02 17.89
C LEU A 94 -2.38 -12.48 19.36
N GLY A 95 -1.70 -13.57 19.69
CA GLY A 95 -1.86 -14.22 20.99
C GLY A 95 -3.31 -14.71 21.19
N PRO A 96 -4.00 -14.34 22.28
CA PRO A 96 -5.40 -14.72 22.48
C PRO A 96 -6.39 -13.88 21.66
N PHE A 97 -5.98 -12.72 21.14
CA PHE A 97 -6.86 -11.74 20.49
C PHE A 97 -6.96 -11.96 18.98
N LYS A 98 -8.08 -11.55 18.40
CA LYS A 98 -8.28 -11.40 16.95
C LYS A 98 -8.35 -9.92 16.57
N LEU A 99 -7.57 -9.57 15.57
CA LEU A 99 -7.42 -8.21 15.06
C LEU A 99 -7.89 -8.15 13.60
N ALA A 100 -8.75 -7.20 13.28
CA ALA A 100 -9.00 -6.79 11.90
C ALA A 100 -8.02 -5.69 11.49
N ARG A 101 -7.33 -5.87 10.37
CA ARG A 101 -6.40 -4.89 9.79
C ARG A 101 -6.53 -4.89 8.27
N PHE A 102 -6.03 -3.86 7.60
CA PHE A 102 -6.01 -3.85 6.12
C PHE A 102 -5.31 -5.10 5.55
N ALA A 103 -5.86 -5.66 4.47
CA ALA A 103 -5.24 -6.76 3.74
C ALA A 103 -3.82 -6.42 3.26
N GLY A 104 -2.91 -7.40 3.34
CA GLY A 104 -1.51 -7.24 2.95
C GLY A 104 -0.53 -7.06 4.12
N GLY A 105 -0.99 -7.07 5.37
CA GLY A 105 -0.15 -7.10 6.57
C GLY A 105 1.05 -6.14 6.57
N ARG A 106 2.27 -6.69 6.58
CA ARG A 106 3.53 -5.91 6.58
C ARG A 106 3.98 -5.48 5.18
N HIS A 107 3.26 -5.86 4.13
CA HIS A 107 3.59 -5.60 2.74
C HIS A 107 2.88 -4.36 2.17
N ALA A 108 1.88 -3.83 2.88
CA ALA A 108 1.26 -2.54 2.58
C ALA A 108 1.94 -1.41 3.38
N ASN A 109 2.55 -0.44 2.68
CA ASN A 109 3.27 0.69 3.27
C ASN A 109 2.62 2.07 2.99
N GLY A 110 1.30 2.09 2.88
CA GLY A 110 0.51 3.29 2.61
C GLY A 110 -0.93 2.88 2.26
N ASN A 111 -1.84 2.99 3.22
CA ASN A 111 -3.23 2.57 3.07
C ASN A 111 -4.14 3.77 2.86
N PHE A 112 -5.02 3.66 1.88
CA PHE A 112 -6.16 4.55 1.67
C PHE A 112 -7.27 3.65 1.15
N ALA A 113 -8.33 3.50 1.94
CA ALA A 113 -9.42 2.58 1.64
C ALA A 113 -10.18 3.00 0.37
N ALA A 114 -10.82 2.05 -0.30
CA ALA A 114 -11.69 2.35 -1.44
C ALA A 114 -12.76 3.36 -1.02
N ALA A 115 -12.78 4.50 -1.69
CA ALA A 115 -13.69 5.59 -1.38
C ALA A 115 -14.12 6.35 -2.63
N ASP A 116 -15.36 6.82 -2.64
CA ASP A 116 -15.83 7.76 -3.66
C ASP A 116 -15.54 9.19 -3.19
N PRO A 117 -14.63 9.92 -3.86
CA PRO A 117 -14.21 11.25 -3.42
C PRO A 117 -15.36 12.25 -3.23
N ARG A 118 -16.49 12.06 -3.93
CA ARG A 118 -17.66 12.95 -3.85
C ARG A 118 -18.32 12.91 -2.47
N PHE A 119 -18.23 11.78 -1.79
CA PHE A 119 -18.87 11.54 -0.49
C PHE A 119 -17.91 11.76 0.68
N LEU A 120 -16.60 11.79 0.46
CA LEU A 120 -15.60 11.87 1.54
C LEU A 120 -15.66 13.11 2.43
N PRO A 121 -15.95 14.34 1.92
CA PRO A 121 -16.09 15.53 2.77
C PRO A 121 -17.19 15.38 3.83
N ASP A 122 -18.14 14.49 3.57
CA ASP A 122 -19.38 14.27 4.29
C ASP A 122 -19.29 13.07 5.28
N ILE A 123 -18.21 12.29 5.23
CA ILE A 123 -17.97 11.18 6.16
C ILE A 123 -17.33 11.72 7.44
N ASP A 124 -18.08 11.66 8.54
CA ASP A 124 -17.63 12.05 9.87
C ASP A 124 -17.24 10.83 10.74
N GLY A 125 -16.72 11.11 11.94
CA GLY A 125 -16.36 10.05 12.88
C GLY A 125 -17.56 9.20 13.33
N THR A 126 -18.78 9.71 13.25
CA THR A 126 -19.99 8.96 13.62
C THR A 126 -20.34 7.92 12.57
N ALA A 127 -20.26 8.27 11.28
CA ALA A 127 -20.45 7.37 10.17
C ALA A 127 -19.39 6.25 10.17
N ILE A 128 -18.12 6.59 10.42
CA ILE A 128 -17.03 5.61 10.56
C ILE A 128 -17.27 4.67 11.74
N ARG A 129 -17.69 5.20 12.90
CA ARG A 129 -18.06 4.36 14.05
C ARG A 129 -19.25 3.45 13.75
N ALA A 130 -20.19 3.85 12.88
CA ALA A 130 -21.28 2.98 12.44
C ALA A 130 -20.76 1.79 11.63
N MET A 131 -19.75 1.99 10.75
CA MET A 131 -19.05 0.88 10.09
C MET A 131 -18.42 -0.09 11.08
N PHE A 132 -17.71 0.43 12.09
CA PHE A 132 -17.09 -0.43 13.10
C PHE A 132 -18.11 -1.21 13.93
N LYS A 133 -19.27 -0.62 14.23
CA LYS A 133 -20.39 -1.34 14.86
C LYS A 133 -20.96 -2.42 13.95
N ALA A 134 -21.07 -2.18 12.65
CA ALA A 134 -21.51 -3.20 11.69
C ALA A 134 -20.52 -4.38 11.66
N ILE A 135 -19.21 -4.10 11.63
CA ILE A 135 -18.16 -5.13 11.74
C ILE A 135 -18.31 -5.91 13.03
N ALA A 136 -18.42 -5.25 14.19
CA ALA A 136 -18.54 -5.92 15.48
C ALA A 136 -19.81 -6.78 15.61
N LYS A 137 -20.90 -6.39 14.95
CA LYS A 137 -22.13 -7.18 14.90
C LYS A 137 -21.98 -8.44 14.04
N GLU A 138 -21.37 -8.30 12.87
CA GLU A 138 -21.17 -9.41 11.92
C GLU A 138 -20.06 -10.38 12.37
N ARG A 139 -19.04 -9.82 13.02
CA ARG A 139 -17.83 -10.52 13.46
C ARG A 139 -17.56 -10.24 14.95
N PRO A 140 -18.39 -10.77 15.86
CA PRO A 140 -18.23 -10.57 17.31
C PRO A 140 -16.95 -11.22 17.86
N ASP A 141 -16.27 -12.04 17.05
CA ASP A 141 -14.98 -12.63 17.38
C ASP A 141 -13.78 -11.68 17.21
N ILE A 142 -13.97 -10.50 16.60
CA ILE A 142 -12.91 -9.50 16.42
C ILE A 142 -12.82 -8.62 17.67
N ASP A 143 -11.67 -8.62 18.33
CA ASP A 143 -11.43 -7.84 19.55
C ASP A 143 -10.99 -6.39 19.25
N LEU A 144 -10.30 -6.19 18.12
CA LEU A 144 -9.69 -4.90 17.78
C LEU A 144 -9.69 -4.66 16.27
N ILE A 145 -9.92 -3.40 15.87
CA ILE A 145 -9.67 -2.92 14.50
C ILE A 145 -8.43 -2.02 14.54
N SER A 146 -7.37 -2.39 13.80
CA SER A 146 -6.10 -1.64 13.71
C SER A 146 -5.87 -1.18 12.28
N LEU A 147 -6.02 0.13 12.06
CA LEU A 147 -5.86 0.78 10.77
C LEU A 147 -4.52 1.52 10.73
N GLU A 148 -3.47 0.81 10.31
CA GLU A 148 -2.10 1.32 10.30
C GLU A 148 -1.68 1.91 8.95
N ARG A 149 -0.65 2.75 8.98
CA ARG A 149 0.00 3.35 7.80
C ARG A 149 -0.97 4.04 6.85
N LEU A 150 -1.97 4.72 7.41
CA LEU A 150 -2.94 5.51 6.64
C LEU A 150 -2.23 6.67 5.93
N LEU A 151 -2.45 6.80 4.63
CA LEU A 151 -2.11 8.03 3.91
C LEU A 151 -3.05 9.13 4.39
N PRO A 152 -2.54 10.30 4.86
CA PRO A 152 -3.40 11.39 5.31
C PRO A 152 -4.19 12.02 4.15
N ASN A 153 -3.63 11.94 2.94
CA ASN A 153 -4.19 12.45 1.70
C ASN A 153 -3.77 11.55 0.54
N LEU A 154 -4.63 11.39 -0.46
CA LEU A 154 -4.32 10.75 -1.73
C LEU A 154 -4.94 11.59 -2.85
N ASP A 155 -4.13 12.01 -3.83
CA ASP A 155 -4.55 12.83 -4.98
C ASP A 155 -5.38 14.08 -4.60
N GLY A 156 -4.96 14.78 -3.54
CA GLY A 156 -5.65 15.97 -3.04
C GLY A 156 -6.86 15.66 -2.16
N VAL A 157 -7.24 14.39 -2.01
CA VAL A 157 -8.39 13.95 -1.23
C VAL A 157 -7.98 13.52 0.17
N ALA A 158 -8.54 14.17 1.20
CA ALA A 158 -8.24 13.84 2.59
C ALA A 158 -8.83 12.47 2.99
N ASN A 159 -8.07 11.69 3.76
CA ASN A 159 -8.53 10.39 4.24
C ASN A 159 -9.62 10.56 5.30
N PRO A 160 -10.84 10.00 5.13
CA PRO A 160 -11.92 10.14 6.11
C PRO A 160 -11.55 9.51 7.46
N LEU A 161 -10.74 8.45 7.47
CA LEU A 161 -10.34 7.74 8.69
C LEU A 161 -9.42 8.60 9.58
N ALA A 162 -8.84 9.67 9.05
CA ALA A 162 -8.08 10.64 9.84
C ALA A 162 -8.95 11.44 10.83
N ALA A 163 -10.29 11.37 10.72
CA ALA A 163 -11.21 11.93 11.71
C ALA A 163 -11.21 11.16 13.06
N LEU A 164 -10.56 9.99 13.11
CA LEU A 164 -10.40 9.21 14.33
C LEU A 164 -9.16 9.66 15.12
N PRO A 165 -9.16 9.51 16.47
CA PRO A 165 -7.95 9.67 17.26
C PRO A 165 -6.83 8.78 16.73
N SER A 166 -5.68 9.38 16.43
CA SER A 166 -4.54 8.69 15.80
C SER A 166 -3.22 9.39 16.15
N PHE A 167 -2.12 8.75 15.79
CA PHE A 167 -0.77 9.29 15.95
C PHE A 167 0.07 9.01 14.69
N PRO A 168 1.14 9.79 14.43
CA PRO A 168 2.00 9.57 13.28
C PRO A 168 2.63 8.17 13.28
N SER A 169 2.59 7.50 12.12
CA SER A 169 3.26 6.21 11.94
C SER A 169 4.78 6.35 12.17
N PRO A 170 5.42 5.46 12.95
CA PRO A 170 6.88 5.44 13.08
C PRO A 170 7.57 5.01 11.77
N ASN A 171 6.84 4.35 10.87
CA ASN A 171 7.31 4.01 9.53
C ASN A 171 6.92 5.13 8.58
N LEU A 172 7.91 5.93 8.15
CA LEU A 172 7.72 7.01 7.19
C LEU A 172 7.53 6.45 5.78
N ALA A 173 6.45 6.85 5.11
CA ALA A 173 6.28 6.68 3.68
C ALA A 173 6.99 7.84 2.98
N LEU A 174 8.16 7.57 2.39
CA LEU A 174 8.91 8.59 1.65
C LEU A 174 8.23 8.81 0.29
N ALA A 175 7.78 10.05 0.07
CA ALA A 175 7.20 10.48 -1.19
C ALA A 175 8.07 11.58 -1.82
N VAL A 176 7.89 11.77 -3.12
CA VAL A 176 8.55 12.83 -3.87
C VAL A 176 7.59 13.39 -4.91
N ASP A 177 7.54 14.70 -5.00
CA ASP A 177 6.76 15.41 -6.01
C ASP A 177 7.50 15.39 -7.36
N LEU A 178 6.77 14.99 -8.41
CA LEU A 178 7.25 14.92 -9.79
C LEU A 178 6.76 16.09 -10.66
N ASP A 179 6.12 17.11 -10.07
CA ASP A 179 5.67 18.30 -10.80
C ASP A 179 6.83 18.98 -11.54
N GLY A 180 6.59 19.28 -12.81
CA GLY A 180 7.62 19.80 -13.72
C GLY A 180 8.62 18.73 -14.20
N GLY A 181 8.39 17.45 -13.91
CA GLY A 181 9.15 16.33 -14.42
C GLY A 181 10.44 16.01 -13.65
N PHE A 182 11.16 15.00 -14.14
CA PHE A 182 12.32 14.44 -13.43
C PHE A 182 13.49 15.43 -13.29
N ASP A 183 13.69 16.30 -14.27
CA ASP A 183 14.74 17.31 -14.18
C ASP A 183 14.46 18.39 -13.14
N ALA A 184 13.19 18.80 -13.00
CA ALA A 184 12.76 19.71 -11.93
C ALA A 184 12.96 19.04 -10.57
N LEU A 185 12.61 17.76 -10.43
CA LEU A 185 12.91 17.02 -9.20
C LEU A 185 14.42 17.02 -8.88
N LEU A 186 15.26 16.72 -9.87
CA LEU A 186 16.71 16.66 -9.65
C LEU A 186 17.26 18.04 -9.25
N SER A 187 16.81 19.13 -9.88
CA SER A 187 17.29 20.47 -9.56
C SER A 187 16.93 20.90 -8.13
N ARG A 188 15.72 20.57 -7.65
CA ARG A 188 15.25 20.84 -6.28
C ARG A 188 16.11 20.16 -5.20
N ALA A 189 16.70 19.00 -5.49
CA ALA A 189 17.33 18.14 -4.48
C ALA A 189 18.76 17.69 -4.84
N SER A 190 19.72 18.62 -4.85
CA SER A 190 21.16 18.36 -5.07
C SER A 190 21.49 17.66 -6.40
N GLY A 191 20.83 18.07 -7.50
CA GLY A 191 20.87 17.41 -8.80
C GLY A 191 22.27 17.11 -9.34
N LYS A 192 23.23 18.02 -9.15
CA LYS A 192 24.64 17.78 -9.54
C LYS A 192 25.23 16.55 -8.87
N ARG A 193 24.97 16.36 -7.56
CA ARG A 193 25.43 15.20 -6.78
C ARG A 193 24.73 13.92 -7.23
N LYS A 194 23.41 13.95 -7.40
CA LYS A 194 22.61 12.80 -7.87
C LYS A 194 23.04 12.35 -9.28
N ARG A 195 23.17 13.28 -10.22
CA ARG A 195 23.66 13.01 -11.59
C ARG A 195 25.10 12.46 -11.58
N LYS A 196 26.00 13.00 -10.75
CA LYS A 196 27.36 12.46 -10.59
C LYS A 196 27.34 11.03 -10.04
N LYS A 197 26.51 10.75 -9.03
CA LYS A 197 26.33 9.40 -8.47
C LYS A 197 25.81 8.42 -9.52
N HIS A 198 24.80 8.81 -10.29
CA HIS A 198 24.25 7.98 -11.36
C HIS A 198 25.32 7.65 -12.40
N ARG A 199 26.04 8.64 -12.97
CA ARG A 199 27.15 8.40 -13.90
C ARG A 199 28.23 7.49 -13.31
N SER A 200 28.56 7.66 -12.04
CA SER A 200 29.54 6.80 -11.37
C SER A 200 29.05 5.35 -11.22
N GLN A 201 27.75 5.11 -11.03
CA GLN A 201 27.17 3.76 -10.98
C GLN A 201 27.16 3.15 -12.38
N THR A 202 26.72 3.89 -13.39
CA THR A 202 26.71 3.46 -14.80
C THR A 202 28.10 2.99 -15.24
N ARG A 203 29.15 3.79 -15.00
CA ARG A 203 30.54 3.42 -15.33
C ARG A 203 31.00 2.11 -14.65
N LYS A 204 30.53 1.84 -13.43
CA LYS A 204 30.84 0.58 -12.73
C LYS A 204 30.16 -0.61 -13.39
N PHE A 205 28.97 -0.43 -13.94
CA PHE A 205 28.29 -1.48 -14.71
C PHE A 205 29.01 -1.71 -16.03
N GLU A 206 29.29 -0.64 -16.79
CA GLU A 206 30.00 -0.69 -18.07
C GLU A 206 31.38 -1.34 -17.95
N ALA A 207 32.10 -1.12 -16.85
CA ALA A 207 33.40 -1.75 -16.59
C ALA A 207 33.31 -3.27 -16.38
N VAL A 208 32.15 -3.80 -16.00
CA VAL A 208 31.92 -5.24 -15.81
C VAL A 208 31.32 -5.87 -17.06
N GLY A 209 30.49 -5.14 -17.81
CA GLY A 209 29.89 -5.60 -19.06
C GLY A 209 28.66 -4.79 -19.46
N THR A 210 27.85 -5.35 -20.37
CA THR A 210 26.58 -4.74 -20.76
C THR A 210 25.61 -4.74 -19.58
N PHE A 211 24.79 -3.68 -19.48
CA PHE A 211 23.72 -3.62 -18.49
C PHE A 211 22.41 -3.21 -19.16
N ARG A 212 21.29 -3.70 -18.64
CA ARG A 212 19.95 -3.37 -19.14
C ARG A 212 18.91 -3.35 -18.04
N ARG A 213 17.92 -2.47 -18.19
CA ARG A 213 16.68 -2.52 -17.42
C ARG A 213 15.75 -3.53 -18.10
N ILE A 214 15.17 -4.42 -17.31
CA ILE A 214 14.17 -5.39 -17.72
C ILE A 214 12.84 -4.94 -17.10
N GLU A 215 11.77 -5.03 -17.86
CA GLU A 215 10.39 -4.91 -17.40
C GLU A 215 9.72 -6.23 -17.72
N ALA A 216 9.22 -6.94 -16.70
CA ALA A 216 8.59 -8.23 -16.94
C ALA A 216 7.31 -8.04 -17.76
N SER A 217 7.21 -8.84 -18.81
CA SER A 217 6.11 -8.88 -19.76
C SER A 217 5.53 -10.29 -19.94
N THR A 218 6.22 -11.31 -19.40
CA THR A 218 5.74 -12.70 -19.38
C THR A 218 5.78 -13.28 -17.98
N ARG A 219 5.05 -14.38 -17.76
CA ARG A 219 5.05 -15.12 -16.49
C ARG A 219 6.45 -15.59 -16.12
N GLU A 220 7.23 -16.08 -17.09
CA GLU A 220 8.59 -16.55 -16.87
C GLU A 220 9.52 -15.42 -16.41
N GLU A 221 9.34 -14.21 -16.95
CA GLU A 221 10.08 -13.03 -16.51
C GLU A 221 9.67 -12.60 -15.10
N VAL A 222 8.36 -12.64 -14.78
CA VAL A 222 7.86 -12.38 -13.42
C VAL A 222 8.50 -13.36 -12.43
N ASP A 223 8.45 -14.65 -12.73
CA ASP A 223 8.99 -15.68 -11.85
C ASP A 223 10.50 -15.53 -11.64
N ARG A 224 11.26 -15.33 -12.73
CA ARG A 224 12.71 -15.09 -12.67
C ARG A 224 13.08 -13.88 -11.83
N LEU A 225 12.35 -12.77 -11.99
CA LEU A 225 12.63 -11.55 -11.24
C LEU A 225 12.22 -11.69 -9.76
N LEU A 226 11.09 -12.32 -9.47
CA LEU A 226 10.65 -12.56 -8.08
C LEU A 226 11.59 -13.53 -7.34
N ASP A 227 12.04 -14.59 -7.98
CA ASP A 227 13.04 -15.50 -7.39
C ASP A 227 14.31 -14.74 -6.98
N ALA A 228 14.85 -13.95 -7.91
CA ALA A 228 16.02 -13.12 -7.65
C ALA A 228 15.76 -12.09 -6.53
N PHE A 229 14.59 -11.47 -6.50
CA PHE A 229 14.20 -10.54 -5.43
C PHE A 229 14.18 -11.23 -4.06
N LEU A 230 13.53 -12.40 -3.97
CA LEU A 230 13.38 -13.16 -2.73
C LEU A 230 14.74 -13.64 -2.20
N GLU A 231 15.61 -14.16 -3.07
CA GLU A 231 16.98 -14.55 -2.72
C GLU A 231 17.79 -13.36 -2.19
N MET A 232 17.75 -12.22 -2.90
CA MET A 232 18.43 -10.99 -2.46
C MET A 232 17.92 -10.49 -1.10
N LYS A 233 16.61 -10.59 -0.85
CA LYS A 233 15.97 -10.19 0.42
C LYS A 233 16.37 -11.13 1.55
N GLU A 234 16.38 -12.43 1.31
CA GLU A 234 16.78 -13.43 2.30
C GLU A 234 18.22 -13.19 2.78
N VAL A 235 19.17 -13.08 1.86
CA VAL A 235 20.57 -12.76 2.20
C VAL A 235 20.69 -11.45 2.97
N ARG A 236 19.95 -10.41 2.54
CA ARG A 236 19.99 -9.10 3.18
C ARG A 236 19.42 -9.14 4.60
N PHE A 237 18.29 -9.80 4.80
CA PHE A 237 17.63 -9.89 6.11
C PHE A 237 18.43 -10.76 7.08
N ALA A 238 18.99 -11.88 6.63
CA ALA A 238 19.90 -12.69 7.42
C ALA A 238 21.12 -11.88 7.90
N LYS A 239 21.76 -11.12 7.00
CA LYS A 239 22.89 -10.24 7.34
C LYS A 239 22.52 -9.15 8.36
N MET A 240 21.28 -8.68 8.33
CA MET A 240 20.78 -7.66 9.25
C MET A 240 20.26 -8.25 10.57
N GLY A 241 20.13 -9.57 10.69
CA GLY A 241 19.56 -10.23 11.87
C GLY A 241 18.07 -9.95 12.08
N ILE A 242 17.30 -9.71 11.01
CA ILE A 242 15.87 -9.43 11.08
C ILE A 242 15.04 -10.53 10.41
N ALA A 243 13.79 -10.68 10.86
CA ALA A 243 12.88 -11.68 10.32
C ALA A 243 12.61 -11.47 8.82
N ASN A 244 12.58 -12.56 8.05
CA ASN A 244 12.23 -12.51 6.64
C ASN A 244 10.71 -12.42 6.45
N VAL A 245 10.22 -11.20 6.20
CA VAL A 245 8.78 -10.96 5.97
C VAL A 245 8.26 -11.61 4.69
N PHE A 246 9.12 -12.04 3.76
CA PHE A 246 8.75 -12.82 2.58
C PHE A 246 9.02 -14.33 2.76
N GLY A 247 9.27 -14.78 3.98
CA GLY A 247 9.57 -16.19 4.27
C GLY A 247 8.39 -17.13 4.02
N ASP A 248 7.17 -16.63 4.21
CA ASP A 248 5.94 -17.40 4.03
C ASP A 248 5.68 -17.71 2.55
N ARG A 249 5.37 -18.98 2.25
CA ARG A 249 5.02 -19.44 0.90
C ARG A 249 3.79 -18.71 0.37
N GLN A 250 2.76 -18.48 1.19
CA GLN A 250 1.53 -17.82 0.76
C GLN A 250 1.78 -16.37 0.33
N VAL A 251 2.68 -15.67 1.04
CA VAL A 251 3.10 -14.31 0.68
C VAL A 251 3.85 -14.30 -0.66
N ARG A 252 4.73 -15.29 -0.89
CA ARG A 252 5.46 -15.42 -2.17
C ARG A 252 4.50 -15.70 -3.32
N ASP A 253 3.57 -16.63 -3.12
CA ASP A 253 2.56 -16.99 -4.09
C ASP A 253 1.65 -15.80 -4.40
N PHE A 254 1.28 -15.01 -3.39
CA PHE A 254 0.51 -13.78 -3.55
C PHE A 254 1.20 -12.80 -4.50
N PHE A 255 2.49 -12.52 -4.30
CA PHE A 255 3.22 -11.62 -5.19
C PHE A 255 3.35 -12.17 -6.61
N ARG A 256 3.56 -13.49 -6.78
CA ARG A 256 3.56 -14.10 -8.11
C ARG A 256 2.24 -13.92 -8.83
N ALA A 257 1.13 -14.18 -8.14
CA ALA A 257 -0.20 -14.02 -8.70
C ALA A 257 -0.46 -12.54 -9.05
N LEU A 258 -0.20 -11.63 -8.12
CA LEU A 258 -0.38 -10.18 -8.31
C LEU A 258 0.36 -9.65 -9.55
N PHE A 259 1.64 -9.95 -9.69
CA PHE A 259 2.43 -9.47 -10.83
C PHE A 259 2.10 -10.19 -12.14
N THR A 260 1.67 -11.45 -12.07
CA THR A 260 1.29 -12.18 -13.29
C THR A 260 -0.08 -11.76 -13.81
N ASP A 261 -1.06 -11.57 -12.94
CA ASP A 261 -2.39 -11.10 -13.30
C ASP A 261 -2.33 -9.71 -13.94
N ALA A 262 -1.46 -8.84 -13.41
CA ALA A 262 -1.24 -7.50 -13.97
C ALA A 262 -0.74 -7.52 -15.43
N LEU A 263 -0.15 -8.63 -15.93
CA LEU A 263 0.25 -8.78 -17.33
C LEU A 263 -0.94 -8.84 -18.29
N THR A 264 -2.13 -9.15 -17.78
CA THR A 264 -3.37 -9.25 -18.58
C THR A 264 -4.07 -7.90 -18.74
N GLU A 265 -3.65 -6.88 -17.99
CA GLU A 265 -4.21 -5.54 -18.01
C GLU A 265 -3.62 -4.73 -19.18
N GLU A 266 -4.44 -3.95 -19.89
CA GLU A 266 -3.95 -3.05 -20.94
C GLU A 266 -2.91 -2.05 -20.39
N LYS A 267 -3.10 -1.62 -19.15
CA LYS A 267 -2.17 -0.78 -18.38
C LYS A 267 -1.91 -1.46 -17.04
N PRO A 268 -0.82 -2.24 -16.91
CA PRO A 268 -0.53 -2.97 -15.68
C PRO A 268 -0.47 -2.06 -14.46
N SER A 269 -1.34 -2.36 -13.49
CA SER A 269 -1.43 -1.71 -12.18
C SER A 269 -0.22 -2.03 -11.31
N PHE A 270 0.41 -3.19 -11.52
CA PHE A 270 1.64 -3.62 -10.86
C PHE A 270 2.71 -3.98 -11.91
N LEU A 271 3.95 -3.53 -11.65
CA LEU A 271 5.09 -3.67 -12.56
C LEU A 271 6.29 -4.25 -11.81
N LEU A 272 7.00 -5.16 -12.47
CA LEU A 272 8.23 -5.72 -11.93
C LEU A 272 9.41 -5.39 -12.86
N HIS A 273 10.42 -4.73 -12.30
CA HIS A 273 11.61 -4.33 -13.04
C HIS A 273 12.86 -4.98 -12.48
N GLY A 274 13.77 -5.38 -13.39
CA GLY A 274 15.09 -5.88 -13.08
C GLY A 274 16.20 -4.97 -13.61
N LEU A 275 17.36 -4.98 -12.94
CA LEU A 275 18.62 -4.49 -13.49
C LEU A 275 19.54 -5.67 -13.71
N ASP A 276 19.79 -6.02 -14.98
CA ASP A 276 20.79 -7.01 -15.37
C ASP A 276 22.12 -6.32 -15.66
N VAL A 277 23.21 -6.86 -15.13
CA VAL A 277 24.59 -6.43 -15.42
C VAL A 277 25.43 -7.67 -15.71
N ALA A 278 25.92 -7.75 -16.94
CA ALA A 278 26.70 -8.87 -17.47
C ALA A 278 26.01 -10.24 -17.27
N GLY A 279 24.70 -10.31 -17.56
CA GLY A 279 23.91 -11.55 -17.47
C GLY A 279 23.46 -11.92 -16.06
N LYS A 280 23.76 -11.09 -15.06
CA LYS A 280 23.36 -11.30 -13.66
C LYS A 280 22.42 -10.20 -13.20
N LEU A 281 21.27 -10.58 -12.63
CA LEU A 281 20.37 -9.66 -11.94
C LEU A 281 21.05 -9.08 -10.70
N ARG A 282 21.11 -7.74 -10.63
CA ARG A 282 21.75 -6.98 -9.54
C ARG A 282 20.75 -6.22 -8.68
N ALA A 283 19.57 -5.93 -9.21
CA ALA A 283 18.48 -5.33 -8.47
C ALA A 283 17.15 -5.74 -9.08
N VAL A 284 16.12 -5.83 -8.24
CA VAL A 284 14.73 -6.02 -8.64
C VAL A 284 13.87 -5.05 -7.84
N THR A 285 12.89 -4.43 -8.49
CA THR A 285 11.91 -3.56 -7.85
C THR A 285 10.52 -3.88 -8.35
N GLY A 286 9.58 -4.00 -7.41
CA GLY A 286 8.15 -4.00 -7.69
C GLY A 286 7.60 -2.60 -7.50
N SER A 287 6.70 -2.17 -8.39
CA SER A 287 6.06 -0.86 -8.34
C SER A 287 4.58 -1.01 -8.68
N SER A 288 3.78 -0.06 -8.21
CA SER A 288 2.37 0.07 -8.58
C SER A 288 2.14 1.43 -9.23
N ARG A 289 1.10 1.53 -10.06
CA ARG A 289 0.64 2.79 -10.64
C ARG A 289 -0.39 3.49 -9.76
#